data_AF-A0A812K938-F1
#
_entry.id   AF-A0A812K938-F1
#
_cell.length_a   1.000
_cell.length_b   1.000
_cell.length_c   1.000
_cell.angle_alpha   90.00
_cell.angle_beta   90.00
_cell.angle_gamma   90.00
#
_symmetry.space_group_name_H-M   'P 1'
#
loop_
_entity.id
_entity.type
_entity.pdbx_description
1 polymer ?
#
loop_
_entity_poly.entity_id
_entity_poly.type
_entity_poly.pdbx_seq_one_letter_code
_entity_poly.pdbx_strand_id
1 'polypeptide(L)'
;MHILEEGVKFESEKLPGLYICYADGYGKLLEGNGQREIFRQVRPMNGEKDSVTLESLAQRGEFLCHCHGNICFISFYTPTTISPNDTSWRLLECD
;
A
#
# COMPACT_ATOMS: atom_id res chain seq x y z
N MET A 1 1.68 12.64 -0.13
CA MET A 1 2.38 11.49 -0.74
C MET A 1 3.80 11.92 -1.09
N HIS A 2 4.79 11.06 -0.89
CA HIS A 2 6.18 11.32 -1.30
C HIS A 2 6.60 10.31 -2.36
N ILE A 3 7.20 10.80 -3.44
CA ILE A 3 7.73 9.99 -4.54
C ILE A 3 9.24 9.84 -4.33
N LEU A 4 9.71 8.60 -4.38
CA LEU A 4 11.11 8.18 -4.20
C LEU A 4 11.57 7.44 -5.46
N GLU A 5 12.87 7.20 -5.60
CA GLU A 5 13.42 6.42 -6.72
C GLU A 5 12.88 4.98 -6.70
N GLU A 6 12.78 4.42 -5.50
CA GLU A 6 12.38 3.03 -5.23
C GLU A 6 10.85 2.82 -5.13
N GLY A 7 10.05 3.89 -5.05
CA GLY A 7 8.60 3.78 -4.88
C GLY A 7 7.93 5.04 -4.33
N VAL A 8 6.86 4.84 -3.55
CA VAL A 8 6.10 5.92 -2.91
C VAL A 8 5.86 5.61 -1.44
N LYS A 9 5.71 6.67 -0.63
CA LYS A 9 5.27 6.56 0.76
C LYS A 9 4.15 7.56 1.06
N PHE A 10 3.27 7.18 1.99
CA PHE A 10 2.07 7.94 2.33
C PHE A 10 2.18 8.44 3.77
N GLU A 11 2.52 9.73 3.93
CA GLU A 11 2.59 10.41 5.23
C GLU A 11 1.21 10.87 5.67
N SER A 12 0.94 10.81 6.97
CA SER A 12 -0.24 11.38 7.60
C SER A 12 -0.17 12.90 7.65
N GLU A 13 -1.17 13.57 7.10
CA GLU A 13 -1.31 15.03 7.21
C GLU A 13 -1.51 15.51 8.65
N LYS A 14 -2.18 14.70 9.48
CA LYS A 14 -2.52 15.06 10.87
C LYS A 14 -1.41 14.72 11.85
N LEU A 15 -0.53 13.78 11.50
CA LEU A 15 0.55 13.30 12.35
C LEU A 15 1.84 13.25 11.52
N PRO A 16 2.47 14.42 11.27
CA PRO A 16 3.71 14.48 10.49
C PRO A 16 4.79 13.56 11.06
N GLY A 17 5.54 12.91 10.19
CA GLY A 17 6.52 11.88 10.52
C GLY A 17 5.96 10.46 10.62
N LEU A 18 4.63 10.28 10.65
CA LEU A 18 3.99 8.96 10.59
C LEU A 18 3.51 8.64 9.18
N TYR A 19 3.76 7.40 8.76
CA TYR A 19 3.44 6.90 7.43
C TYR A 19 2.62 5.62 7.52
N ILE A 20 1.87 5.30 6.46
CA ILE A 20 1.33 3.94 6.30
C ILE A 20 2.51 2.98 6.17
N CYS A 21 2.65 2.09 7.15
CA CYS A 21 3.74 1.12 7.24
C CYS A 21 3.20 -0.31 7.26
N TYR A 22 3.95 -1.23 6.65
CA TYR A 22 3.80 -2.65 6.88
C TYR A 22 4.17 -3.02 8.33
N ALA A 23 3.25 -3.67 9.04
CA ALA A 23 3.47 -4.21 10.37
C ALA A 23 2.59 -5.44 10.63
N ASP A 24 3.21 -6.63 10.68
CA ASP A 24 2.57 -7.91 11.01
C ASP A 24 1.37 -8.25 10.11
N GLY A 25 1.47 -7.98 8.80
CA GLY A 25 0.38 -8.20 7.83
C GLY A 25 -0.69 -7.09 7.80
N TYR A 26 -0.50 -6.01 8.58
CA TYR A 26 -1.43 -4.88 8.63
C TYR A 26 -0.77 -3.55 8.26
N GLY A 27 -1.58 -2.62 7.76
CA GLY A 27 -1.21 -1.21 7.61
C GLY A 27 -1.37 -0.48 8.93
N LYS A 28 -0.28 0.08 9.47
CA LYS A 28 -0.29 0.90 10.69
C LYS A 28 0.39 2.24 10.43
N LEU A 29 -0.09 3.29 11.09
CA LEU A 29 0.61 4.59 11.12
C LEU A 29 1.78 4.52 12.09
N LEU A 30 3.01 4.55 11.56
CA LEU A 30 4.25 4.44 12.33
C LEU A 30 5.31 5.36 11.73
N GLU A 31 6.39 5.62 12.49
CA GLU A 31 7.57 6.30 11.95
C GLU A 31 8.17 5.49 10.79
N GLY A 32 8.60 6.16 9.73
CA GLY A 32 9.31 5.51 8.63
C GLY A 32 10.68 4.98 9.06
N ASN A 33 11.13 3.88 8.46
CA ASN A 33 12.49 3.36 8.68
C ASN A 33 13.29 3.21 7.37
N GLY A 34 12.80 3.80 6.28
CA GLY A 34 13.35 3.70 4.94
C GLY A 34 12.98 2.41 4.19
N GLN A 35 12.08 1.58 4.74
CA GLN A 35 11.67 0.34 4.08
C GLN A 35 10.19 0.03 4.28
N ARG A 36 9.71 -0.01 5.53
CA ARG A 36 8.34 -0.46 5.86
C ARG A 36 7.24 0.47 5.36
N GLU A 37 7.58 1.72 5.10
CA GLU A 37 6.68 2.76 4.60
C GLU A 37 6.65 2.89 3.08
N ILE A 38 7.53 2.17 2.36
CA ILE A 38 7.73 2.36 0.93
C ILE A 38 7.01 1.26 0.15
N PHE A 39 6.26 1.70 -0.85
CA PHE A 39 5.51 0.86 -1.76
C PHE A 39 6.00 1.02 -3.19
N ARG A 40 6.27 -0.10 -3.87
CA ARG A 40 6.43 -0.10 -5.33
C ARG A 40 5.05 -0.04 -5.97
N GLN A 41 4.86 0.90 -6.89
CA GLN A 41 3.68 0.93 -7.74
C GLN A 41 3.82 -0.14 -8.83
N VAL A 42 2.84 -1.03 -8.93
CA VAL A 42 2.74 -2.05 -9.98
C VAL A 42 1.40 -1.94 -10.70
N ARG A 43 1.26 -2.67 -11.82
CA ARG A 43 0.02 -2.66 -12.60
C ARG A 43 -1.18 -3.05 -11.71
N PRO A 44 -2.31 -2.37 -11.87
CA PRO A 44 -3.50 -2.63 -11.07
C PRO A 44 -4.03 -4.03 -11.35
N MET A 45 -4.43 -4.74 -10.31
CA MET A 45 -4.94 -6.10 -10.43
C MET A 45 -6.32 -6.17 -11.08
N ASN A 46 -7.13 -5.11 -10.95
CA ASN A 46 -8.47 -5.05 -11.53
C ASN A 46 -8.49 -4.65 -13.03
N GLY A 47 -7.33 -4.32 -13.61
CA GLY A 47 -7.22 -3.94 -15.02
C GLY A 47 -7.66 -2.50 -15.36
N GLU A 48 -8.06 -1.69 -14.37
CA GLU A 48 -8.44 -0.30 -14.59
C GLU A 48 -7.20 0.58 -14.82
N LYS A 49 -7.11 1.21 -15.99
CA LYS A 49 -5.92 1.94 -16.47
C LYS A 49 -5.40 3.04 -15.53
N ASP A 50 -6.29 3.71 -14.81
CA ASP A 50 -5.96 4.88 -13.98
C ASP A 50 -5.76 4.50 -12.49
N SER A 51 -5.43 3.24 -12.24
CA SER A 51 -5.24 2.70 -10.88
C SER A 51 -3.87 2.05 -10.76
N VAL A 52 -3.45 1.83 -9.52
CA VAL A 52 -2.19 1.16 -9.19
C VAL A 52 -2.44 0.10 -8.13
N THR A 53 -1.56 -0.89 -8.11
CA THR A 53 -1.41 -1.77 -6.96
C THR A 53 -0.12 -1.41 -6.24
N LEU A 54 -0.13 -1.46 -4.92
CA LEU A 54 0.99 -1.02 -4.07
C LEU A 54 1.64 -2.24 -3.42
N GLU A 55 2.80 -2.67 -3.93
CA GLU A 55 3.59 -3.76 -3.38
C GLU A 55 4.50 -3.24 -2.26
N SER A 56 4.49 -3.88 -1.09
CA SER A 56 5.39 -3.55 0.02
C SER A 56 6.85 -3.82 -0.35
N LEU A 57 7.74 -2.85 -0.13
CA LEU A 57 9.18 -3.10 -0.27
C LEU A 57 9.75 -3.90 0.90
N ALA A 58 9.21 -3.73 2.11
CA ALA A 58 9.63 -4.49 3.28
C ALA A 58 9.24 -5.97 3.20
N GLN A 59 8.16 -6.29 2.48
CA GLN A 59 7.67 -7.65 2.31
C GLN A 59 7.24 -7.86 0.84
N ARG A 60 8.21 -8.25 0.00
CA ARG A 60 7.98 -8.43 -1.45
C ARG A 60 6.95 -9.53 -1.71
N GLY A 61 6.09 -9.29 -2.70
CA GLY A 61 4.97 -10.18 -3.02
C GLY A 61 3.74 -9.99 -2.12
N GLU A 62 3.79 -9.03 -1.19
CA GLU A 62 2.60 -8.59 -0.44
C GLU A 62 2.13 -7.20 -0.88
N PHE A 63 0.82 -7.04 -0.97
CA PHE A 63 0.18 -5.87 -1.56
C PHE A 63 -0.74 -5.20 -0.56
N LEU A 64 -0.73 -3.86 -0.55
CA LEU A 64 -1.66 -3.05 0.23
C LEU A 64 -3.10 -3.31 -0.24
N CYS A 65 -3.94 -3.68 0.71
CA CYS A 65 -5.30 -4.11 0.47
C CYS A 65 -6.25 -3.52 1.52
N HIS A 66 -7.50 -3.32 1.16
CA HIS A 66 -8.55 -3.12 2.15
C HIS A 66 -9.33 -4.41 2.41
N CYS A 67 -9.59 -4.74 3.68
CA CYS A 67 -10.43 -5.87 4.05
C CYS A 67 -11.27 -5.51 5.27
N HIS A 68 -12.60 -5.60 5.14
CA HIS A 68 -13.55 -5.26 6.21
C HIS A 68 -13.27 -3.91 6.91
N GLY A 69 -12.96 -2.87 6.13
CA GLY A 69 -12.67 -1.52 6.65
C GLY A 69 -11.28 -1.34 7.26
N ASN A 70 -10.42 -2.35 7.20
CA ASN A 70 -9.03 -2.27 7.66
C ASN A 70 -8.06 -2.27 6.47
N ILE A 71 -6.89 -1.67 6.66
CA ILE A 71 -5.77 -1.79 5.72
C ILE A 71 -4.91 -2.99 6.12
N CYS A 72 -4.74 -3.93 5.20
CA CYS A 72 -3.94 -5.14 5.37
C CYS A 72 -2.97 -5.35 4.22
N PHE A 73 -2.12 -6.35 4.38
CA PHE A 73 -1.21 -6.84 3.37
C PHE A 73 -1.51 -8.29 3.07
N ILE A 74 -1.51 -8.63 1.78
CA ILE A 74 -1.92 -9.93 1.30
C ILE A 74 -0.96 -10.43 0.22
N SER A 75 -0.76 -11.74 0.18
CA SER A 75 -0.01 -12.38 -0.89
C SER A 75 -0.94 -13.13 -1.85
N PHE A 76 -0.51 -13.33 -3.09
CA PHE A 76 -1.26 -14.13 -4.06
C PHE A 76 -1.40 -15.61 -3.69
N TYR A 77 -0.67 -16.08 -2.68
CA TYR A 77 -0.70 -17.46 -2.21
C TYR A 77 -1.70 -17.68 -1.07
N THR A 78 -2.30 -16.62 -0.52
CA THR A 78 -3.33 -16.79 0.51
C THR A 78 -4.66 -17.22 -0.13
N PRO A 79 -5.28 -18.32 0.33
CA PRO A 79 -6.45 -18.94 -0.30
C PRO A 79 -7.76 -18.16 -0.14
N THR A 80 -7.72 -16.96 0.45
CA THR A 80 -8.88 -16.07 0.51
C THR A 80 -9.11 -15.42 -0.85
N THR A 81 -10.35 -15.43 -1.34
CA THR A 81 -10.79 -14.71 -2.54
C THR A 81 -10.59 -13.20 -2.37
N ILE A 82 -9.38 -12.75 -2.63
CA ILE A 82 -9.04 -11.33 -2.71
C ILE A 82 -9.71 -10.80 -3.97
N SER A 83 -10.56 -9.80 -3.82
CA SER A 83 -11.06 -9.08 -4.98
C SER A 83 -9.90 -8.26 -5.55
N PRO A 84 -9.62 -8.33 -6.86
CA PRO A 84 -8.64 -7.44 -7.49
C PRO A 84 -8.91 -5.94 -7.25
N ASN A 85 -10.16 -5.59 -6.90
CA ASN A 85 -10.53 -4.23 -6.53
C ASN A 85 -10.01 -3.84 -5.15
N ASP A 86 -9.84 -4.78 -4.22
CA ASP A 86 -9.41 -4.48 -2.84
C ASP A 86 -7.93 -4.05 -2.79
N THR A 87 -7.16 -4.37 -3.83
CA THR A 87 -5.72 -4.05 -3.99
C THR A 87 -5.43 -2.96 -5.02
N SER A 88 -6.48 -2.41 -5.64
CA SER A 88 -6.34 -1.44 -6.72
C SER A 88 -6.79 -0.06 -6.24
N TRP A 89 -5.87 0.90 -6.28
CA TRP A 89 -6.03 2.23 -5.72
C TRP A 89 -5.93 3.28 -6.81
N ARG A 90 -6.79 4.29 -6.77
CA ARG A 90 -6.59 5.52 -7.56
C ARG A 90 -5.87 6.53 -6.67
N LEU A 91 -4.67 6.92 -7.07
CA LEU A 91 -3.92 7.97 -6.37
C LEU A 91 -4.46 9.31 -6.85
N LEU A 92 -5.08 10.06 -5.94
CA LEU A 92 -5.56 11.41 -6.20
C LEU A 92 -4.62 12.41 -5.52
N GLU A 93 -4.30 13.49 -6.20
CA GLU A 93 -3.75 14.66 -5.55
C GLU A 93 -4.89 15.34 -4.79
N CYS A 94 -4.69 15.59 -3.50
CA CYS A 94 -5.61 16.40 -2.72
C CYS A 94 -5.17 17.87 -2.87
N ASP A 95 -6.12 18.73 -3.24
CA ASP A 95 -5.96 20.19 -3.28
C ASP A 95 -5.89 20.81 -1.87
#